data_AF-A0A2A5HNR0-F1
#
_entry.id   AF-A0A2A5HNR0-F1
#
_cell.length_a   1.000
_cell.length_b   1.000
_cell.length_c   1.000
_cell.angle_alpha   90.00
_cell.angle_beta   90.00
_cell.angle_gamma   90.00
#
_symmetry.space_group_name_H-M   'P 1'
#
loop_
_entity.id
_entity.type
_entity.pdbx_description
1 polymer ?
#
loop_
_entity_poly.entity_id
_entity_poly.type
_entity_poly.pdbx_seq_one_letter_code
_entity_poly.pdbx_strand_id
1 'polypeptide(L)'
;MTSRSKRMTVVLDLAKREQDQAAKSLELHQQKLLEEQARLRELESYYRDYEGDSGGLQTTLRASQLANSRRFLGQLAEAQRQQEVQIAQLEKNYDAARQHWMECHLKQENLDKLIERYRQEEASEQEKHEQKQIDELVSSSKRYR
;
A
#
# COMPACT_ATOMS: atom_id res chain seq x y z
N MET A 1 -24.37 18.78 24.00
CA MET A 1 -23.90 18.90 22.60
C MET A 1 -22.72 17.96 22.42
N THR A 2 -22.59 17.23 21.31
CA THR A 2 -21.40 16.39 21.04
C THR A 2 -20.19 17.28 20.73
N SER A 3 -19.06 17.06 21.40
CA SER A 3 -17.83 17.83 21.19
C SER A 3 -17.27 17.64 19.77
N ARG A 4 -16.47 18.60 19.29
CA ARG A 4 -15.89 18.55 17.94
C ARG A 4 -14.95 17.36 17.80
N SER A 5 -14.15 17.10 18.83
CA SER A 5 -13.26 15.93 18.91
C SER A 5 -14.02 14.60 18.74
N LYS A 6 -15.19 14.47 19.38
CA LYS A 6 -16.02 13.26 19.32
C LYS A 6 -16.62 13.00 17.94
N ARG A 7 -17.01 14.07 17.21
CA ARG A 7 -17.45 13.94 15.81
C ARG A 7 -16.32 13.55 14.87
N MET A 8 -15.14 14.14 15.07
CA MET A 8 -13.99 13.86 14.22
C MET A 8 -13.43 12.44 14.42
N THR A 9 -13.64 11.84 15.59
CA THR A 9 -13.30 10.43 15.85
C THR A 9 -14.01 9.48 14.87
N VAL A 10 -15.26 9.76 14.49
CA VAL A 10 -16.00 8.94 13.49
C VAL A 10 -15.35 9.06 12.10
N VAL A 11 -14.87 10.25 11.74
CA VAL A 11 -14.18 10.49 10.47
C VAL A 11 -12.82 9.78 10.46
N LEU A 12 -12.11 9.77 11.58
CA LEU A 12 -10.88 9.01 11.76
C LEU A 12 -11.11 7.50 11.59
N ASP A 13 -12.17 6.95 12.20
CA ASP A 13 -12.50 5.53 12.06
C ASP A 13 -12.79 5.15 10.60
N LEU A 14 -13.46 6.04 9.85
CA LEU A 14 -13.65 5.85 8.42
C LEU A 14 -12.32 5.88 7.65
N ALA A 15 -11.44 6.85 7.95
CA ALA A 15 -10.13 6.97 7.32
C ALA A 15 -9.23 5.75 7.60
N LYS A 16 -9.28 5.18 8.81
CA LYS A 16 -8.58 3.94 9.16
C LYS A 16 -9.08 2.75 8.32
N ARG A 17 -10.39 2.62 8.14
CA ARG A 17 -10.96 1.57 7.27
C ARG A 17 -10.54 1.75 5.81
N GLU A 18 -10.53 2.99 5.30
CA GLU A 18 -10.04 3.29 3.95
C GLU A 18 -8.56 2.90 3.79
N GLN A 19 -7.71 3.24 4.77
CA GLN A 19 -6.31 2.87 4.78
C GLN A 19 -6.10 1.36 4.82
N ASP A 20 -6.86 0.62 5.65
CA ASP A 20 -6.80 -0.84 5.72
C ASP A 20 -7.18 -1.49 4.39
N GLN A 21 -8.18 -0.95 3.69
CA GLN A 21 -8.57 -1.41 2.36
C GLN A 21 -7.48 -1.12 1.33
N ALA A 22 -6.89 0.08 1.36
CA ALA A 22 -5.77 0.44 0.49
C ALA A 22 -4.54 -0.45 0.75
N ALA A 23 -4.26 -0.80 2.00
CA ALA A 23 -3.16 -1.69 2.37
C ALA A 23 -3.36 -3.10 1.81
N LYS A 24 -4.58 -3.66 1.93
CA LYS A 24 -4.92 -4.97 1.33
C LYS A 24 -4.80 -4.96 -0.19
N SER A 25 -5.22 -3.87 -0.83
CA SER A 25 -5.08 -3.71 -2.29
C SER A 25 -3.60 -3.67 -2.69
N LEU A 26 -2.78 -2.91 -1.97
CA LEU A 26 -1.34 -2.84 -2.19
C LEU A 26 -0.68 -4.22 -2.04
N GLU A 27 -1.00 -4.96 -0.98
CA GLU A 27 -0.50 -6.31 -0.76
C GLU A 27 -0.86 -7.26 -1.91
N LEU A 28 -2.11 -7.22 -2.38
CA LEU A 28 -2.55 -8.04 -3.52
C LEU A 28 -1.76 -7.72 -4.80
N HIS A 29 -1.52 -6.43 -5.08
CA HIS A 29 -0.72 -6.03 -6.24
C HIS A 29 0.75 -6.43 -6.09
N GLN A 30 1.30 -6.32 -4.88
CA GLN A 30 2.66 -6.75 -4.58
C GLN A 30 2.84 -8.25 -4.78
N GLN A 31 1.92 -9.08 -4.29
CA GLN A 31 1.97 -10.53 -4.44
C GLN A 31 1.96 -10.93 -5.92
N LYS A 32 1.03 -10.38 -6.72
CA LYS A 32 0.96 -10.63 -8.17
C LYS A 32 2.24 -10.23 -8.89
N LEU A 33 2.82 -9.09 -8.54
CA LEU A 33 4.08 -8.63 -9.12
C LEU A 33 5.23 -9.61 -8.81
N LEU A 34 5.34 -10.04 -7.55
CA LEU A 34 6.37 -10.99 -7.12
C LEU A 34 6.24 -12.35 -7.80
N GLU A 35 5.02 -12.86 -7.94
CA GLU A 35 4.72 -14.11 -8.64
C GLU A 35 5.17 -14.06 -10.10
N GLU A 36 4.79 -13.02 -10.84
CA GLU A 36 5.15 -12.92 -12.26
C GLU A 36 6.63 -12.65 -12.47
N GLN A 37 7.29 -11.90 -11.56
CA GLN A 37 8.74 -11.75 -11.57
C GLN A 37 9.47 -13.07 -11.26
N ALA A 38 8.93 -13.91 -10.38
CA ALA A 38 9.48 -15.24 -10.10
C ALA A 38 9.38 -16.14 -11.34
N ARG A 39 8.23 -16.13 -12.01
CA ARG A 39 8.01 -16.86 -13.26
C ARG A 39 8.97 -16.42 -14.37
N LEU A 40 9.23 -15.11 -14.52
CA LEU A 40 10.23 -14.62 -15.48
C LEU A 40 11.63 -15.17 -15.17
N ARG A 41 12.05 -15.14 -13.90
CA ARG A 41 13.35 -15.69 -13.48
C ARG A 41 13.47 -17.19 -13.77
N GLU A 42 12.39 -17.95 -13.60
CA GLU A 42 12.36 -19.37 -13.96
C GLU A 42 12.56 -19.58 -15.47
N LEU A 43 11.88 -18.77 -16.31
CA LEU A 43 12.04 -18.82 -17.76
C LEU A 43 13.48 -18.46 -18.20
N GLU A 44 14.07 -17.44 -17.58
CA GLU A 44 15.46 -17.03 -17.80
C GLU A 44 16.48 -18.10 -17.38
N SER A 45 16.26 -18.76 -16.24
CA SER A 45 17.10 -19.86 -15.79
C SER A 45 17.05 -21.02 -16.77
N TYR A 46 15.86 -21.41 -17.20
CA TYR A 46 15.66 -22.49 -18.14
C TYR A 46 16.31 -22.21 -19.50
N TYR A 47 16.23 -20.96 -19.98
CA TYR A 47 16.93 -20.53 -21.21
C TYR A 47 18.45 -20.68 -21.08
N ARG A 48 19.02 -20.25 -19.95
CA ARG A 48 20.47 -20.33 -19.67
C ARG A 48 20.95 -21.78 -19.60
N ASP A 49 20.21 -22.64 -18.91
CA ASP A 49 20.52 -24.07 -18.78
C ASP A 49 20.51 -24.76 -20.15
N TYR A 50 19.56 -24.39 -21.01
CA TYR A 50 19.47 -24.90 -22.38
C TYR A 50 20.66 -24.46 -23.26
N GLU A 51 21.08 -23.20 -23.20
CA GLU A 51 22.27 -22.74 -23.93
C GLU A 51 23.55 -23.45 -23.46
N GLY A 52 23.69 -23.69 -22.16
CA GLY A 52 24.84 -24.39 -21.57
C GLY A 52 24.97 -25.86 -21.97
N ASP A 53 23.86 -26.59 -22.10
CA ASP A 53 23.84 -28.03 -22.45
C ASP A 53 24.00 -28.29 -23.97
N SER A 54 23.70 -27.28 -24.79
CA SER A 54 23.76 -27.38 -26.26
C SER A 54 25.18 -27.56 -26.86
N GLY A 55 26.23 -27.46 -26.04
CA GLY A 55 27.62 -27.67 -26.45
C GLY A 55 28.05 -29.14 -26.67
N GLY A 56 27.25 -30.13 -26.26
CA GLY A 56 27.69 -31.53 -26.15
C GLY A 56 27.21 -32.56 -27.19
N LEU A 57 26.15 -32.34 -27.96
CA LEU A 57 25.44 -33.45 -28.64
C LEU A 57 25.79 -33.64 -30.13
N GLN A 58 26.37 -34.81 -30.49
CA GLN A 58 26.90 -35.31 -31.78
C GLN A 58 25.94 -35.34 -33.00
N THR A 59 26.46 -35.61 -34.21
CA THR A 59 26.21 -34.85 -35.46
C THR A 59 25.10 -35.26 -36.44
N THR A 60 24.34 -36.34 -36.26
CA THR A 60 23.62 -36.92 -37.42
C THR A 60 22.09 -36.97 -37.33
N LEU A 61 21.48 -36.82 -36.14
CA LEU A 61 20.03 -36.60 -35.94
C LEU A 61 19.66 -35.10 -35.81
N ARG A 62 20.63 -34.22 -36.04
CA ARG A 62 20.63 -32.82 -35.59
C ARG A 62 19.62 -31.90 -36.28
N ALA A 63 19.26 -32.09 -37.56
CA ALA A 63 18.53 -31.05 -38.29
C ALA A 63 17.06 -30.86 -37.83
N SER A 64 16.31 -31.96 -37.61
CA SER A 64 14.93 -31.90 -37.12
C SER A 64 14.86 -31.55 -35.64
N GLN A 65 15.79 -32.08 -34.83
CA GLN A 65 15.93 -31.71 -33.43
C GLN A 65 16.32 -30.23 -33.26
N LEU A 66 17.27 -29.72 -34.05
CA LEU A 66 17.62 -28.29 -34.10
C LEU A 66 16.46 -27.41 -34.55
N ALA A 67 15.66 -27.84 -35.53
CA ALA A 67 14.51 -27.09 -35.98
C ALA A 67 13.41 -26.99 -34.90
N ASN A 68 13.13 -28.10 -34.19
CA ASN A 68 12.20 -28.12 -33.06
C ASN A 68 12.72 -27.27 -31.89
N SER A 69 14.02 -27.36 -31.58
CA SER A 69 14.69 -26.54 -30.59
C SER A 69 14.65 -25.04 -30.91
N ARG A 70 14.94 -24.64 -32.15
CA ARG A 70 14.87 -23.23 -32.58
C ARG A 70 13.45 -22.68 -32.50
N ARG A 71 12.44 -23.47 -32.88
CA ARG A 71 11.03 -23.08 -32.74
C ARG A 71 10.65 -22.88 -31.27
N PHE A 72 11.06 -23.81 -30.41
CA PHE A 72 10.80 -23.74 -28.98
C PHE A 72 11.49 -22.52 -28.33
N LEU A 73 12.74 -22.23 -28.69
CA LEU A 73 13.43 -21.01 -28.24
C LEU A 73 12.72 -19.73 -28.70
N GLY A 74 12.22 -19.71 -29.94
CA GLY A 74 11.42 -18.59 -30.43
C GLY A 74 10.13 -18.39 -29.63
N GLN A 75 9.45 -19.48 -29.23
CA GLN A 75 8.28 -19.44 -28.37
C GLN A 75 8.62 -18.97 -26.94
N LEU A 76 9.76 -19.40 -26.41
CA LEU A 76 10.23 -18.99 -25.09
C LEU A 76 10.58 -17.50 -25.04
N ALA A 77 11.27 -16.99 -26.06
CA ALA A 77 11.58 -15.56 -26.18
C ALA A 77 10.32 -14.69 -26.37
N GLU A 78 9.31 -15.19 -27.08
CA GLU A 78 8.01 -14.52 -27.16
C GLU A 78 7.29 -14.52 -25.81
N ALA A 79 7.28 -15.64 -25.09
CA ALA A 79 6.69 -15.74 -23.76
C ALA A 79 7.39 -14.81 -22.76
N GLN A 80 8.72 -14.71 -22.79
CA GLN A 80 9.48 -13.77 -21.96
C GLN A 80 9.09 -12.31 -22.25
N ARG A 81 9.01 -11.91 -23.52
CA ARG A 81 8.58 -10.54 -23.88
C ARG A 81 7.16 -10.24 -23.41
N GLN A 82 6.24 -11.21 -23.52
CA GLN A 82 4.88 -11.04 -23.00
C GLN A 82 4.87 -10.91 -21.46
N GLN A 83 5.69 -11.70 -20.78
CA GLN A 83 5.87 -11.67 -19.34
C GLN A 83 6.43 -10.32 -18.86
N GLU A 84 7.44 -9.77 -19.55
CA GLU A 84 8.00 -8.44 -19.26
C GLU A 84 6.95 -7.33 -19.39
N VAL A 85 6.14 -7.36 -20.45
CA VAL A 85 5.03 -6.40 -20.64
C VAL A 85 4.00 -6.53 -19.51
N GLN A 86 3.68 -7.75 -19.10
CA GLN A 86 2.76 -8.01 -17.99
C GLN A 86 3.33 -7.48 -16.67
N ILE A 87 4.61 -7.73 -16.37
CA ILE A 87 5.30 -7.21 -15.19
C ILE A 87 5.27 -5.69 -15.18
N ALA A 88 5.60 -5.03 -16.29
CA ALA A 88 5.57 -3.57 -16.38
C ALA A 88 4.17 -2.99 -16.10
N GLN A 89 3.11 -3.70 -16.48
CA GLN A 89 1.74 -3.30 -16.13
C GLN A 89 1.43 -3.53 -14.65
N LEU A 90 1.91 -4.62 -14.07
CA LEU A 90 1.76 -4.91 -12.64
C LEU A 90 2.52 -3.92 -11.77
N GLU A 91 3.70 -3.49 -12.19
CA GLU A 91 4.49 -2.43 -11.52
C GLU A 91 3.72 -1.12 -11.47
N LYS A 92 3.12 -0.69 -12.60
CA LYS A 92 2.26 0.50 -12.63
C LYS A 92 1.07 0.39 -11.69
N ASN A 93 0.45 -0.79 -11.62
CA ASN A 93 -0.69 -1.02 -10.73
C ASN A 93 -0.26 -1.01 -9.26
N TYR A 94 0.90 -1.60 -8.95
CA TYR A 94 1.50 -1.58 -7.62
C TYR A 94 1.82 -0.14 -7.19
N ASP A 95 2.45 0.66 -8.06
CA ASP A 95 2.77 2.04 -7.77
C ASP A 95 1.53 2.90 -7.53
N ALA A 96 0.47 2.71 -8.34
CA ALA A 96 -0.81 3.38 -8.14
C ALA A 96 -1.45 3.00 -6.78
N ALA A 97 -1.46 1.71 -6.44
CA ALA A 97 -1.97 1.24 -5.15
C ALA A 97 -1.13 1.79 -3.98
N ARG A 98 0.18 1.87 -4.15
CA ARG A 98 1.11 2.42 -3.15
C ARG A 98 0.89 3.91 -2.92
N GLN A 99 0.70 4.68 -3.99
CA GLN A 99 0.36 6.11 -3.89
C GLN A 99 -0.95 6.30 -3.14
N HIS A 100 -1.99 5.54 -3.51
CA HIS A 100 -3.29 5.62 -2.85
C HIS A 100 -3.21 5.26 -1.35
N TRP A 101 -2.49 4.19 -0.99
CA TRP A 101 -2.26 3.84 0.41
C TRP A 101 -1.55 4.97 1.18
N MET A 102 -0.55 5.60 0.57
CA MET A 102 0.19 6.70 1.19
C MET A 102 -0.71 7.94 1.41
N GLU A 103 -1.61 8.25 0.47
CA GLU A 103 -2.60 9.31 0.65
C GLU A 103 -3.56 9.02 1.82
N CYS A 104 -4.08 7.79 1.91
CA CYS A 104 -4.93 7.36 3.02
C CYS A 104 -4.20 7.43 4.36
N HIS A 105 -2.95 6.98 4.41
CA HIS A 105 -2.10 7.06 5.60
C HIS A 105 -1.90 8.51 6.05
N LEU A 106 -1.52 9.41 5.13
CA LEU A 106 -1.35 10.84 5.45
C LEU A 106 -2.64 11.48 5.95
N LYS A 107 -3.79 11.14 5.33
CA LYS A 107 -5.11 11.61 5.77
C LYS A 107 -5.41 11.17 7.20
N GLN A 108 -5.15 9.89 7.52
CA GLN A 108 -5.33 9.34 8.87
C GLN A 108 -4.45 10.07 9.90
N GLU A 109 -3.15 10.22 9.63
CA GLU A 109 -2.23 10.97 10.51
C GLU A 109 -2.67 12.42 10.75
N ASN A 110 -3.13 13.10 9.70
CA ASN A 110 -3.58 14.48 9.80
C ASN A 110 -4.86 14.60 10.63
N LEU A 111 -5.79 13.65 10.51
CA LEU A 111 -7.00 13.59 11.32
C LEU A 111 -6.68 13.32 12.79
N ASP A 112 -5.75 12.41 13.08
CA ASP A 112 -5.29 12.16 14.45
C ASP A 112 -4.72 13.43 15.09
N LYS A 113 -3.84 14.14 14.39
CA LYS A 113 -3.26 15.42 14.85
C LYS A 113 -4.33 16.52 15.03
N LEU A 114 -5.38 16.52 14.21
CA LEU A 114 -6.48 17.48 14.32
C LEU A 114 -7.38 17.19 15.53
N ILE A 115 -7.70 15.91 15.77
CA ILE A 115 -8.49 15.48 16.93
C ILE A 115 -7.78 15.86 18.23
N GLU A 116 -6.48 15.64 18.30
CA GLU A 116 -5.70 15.97 19.49
C GLU A 116 -5.71 17.48 19.78
N ARG A 117 -5.58 18.32 18.74
CA ARG A 117 -5.75 19.78 18.90
C ARG A 117 -7.13 20.16 19.41
N TYR A 118 -8.20 19.57 18.88
CA TYR A 118 -9.54 19.84 19.37
C TYR A 118 -9.76 19.40 20.82
N ARG A 119 -9.15 18.30 21.25
CA ARG A 119 -9.21 17.86 22.66
C ARG A 119 -8.54 18.87 23.59
N GLN A 120 -7.39 19.41 23.19
CA GLN A 120 -6.66 20.41 23.97
C GLN A 120 -7.43 21.73 24.05
N GLU A 121 -8.02 22.18 22.94
CA GLU A 121 -8.89 23.36 22.91
C GLU A 121 -10.12 23.18 23.82
N GLU A 122 -10.80 22.04 23.71
CA GLU A 122 -11.98 21.73 24.52
C GLU A 122 -11.64 21.65 26.02
N ALA A 123 -10.49 21.07 26.39
CA ALA A 123 -10.02 21.05 27.78
C ALA A 123 -9.74 22.46 28.31
N SER A 124 -9.06 23.31 27.52
CA SER A 124 -8.77 24.69 27.92
C SER A 124 -10.03 25.55 28.07
N GLU A 125 -11.01 25.36 27.18
CA GLU A 125 -12.31 26.04 27.28
C GLU A 125 -13.06 25.62 28.55
N GLN A 126 -13.03 24.32 28.87
CA GLN A 126 -13.66 23.78 30.07
C GLN A 126 -13.00 24.32 31.36
N GLU A 127 -11.67 24.30 31.45
CA GLU A 127 -10.94 24.88 32.59
C GLU A 127 -11.27 26.36 32.82
N LYS A 128 -11.32 27.15 31.73
CA LYS A 128 -11.71 28.57 31.80
C LYS A 128 -13.15 28.74 32.27
N HIS A 129 -14.05 27.84 31.88
CA HIS A 129 -15.44 27.88 32.30
C HIS A 129 -15.58 27.55 33.80
N GLU A 130 -14.89 26.50 34.27
CA GLU A 130 -14.86 26.09 35.67
C GLU A 130 -14.27 27.18 36.58
N GLN A 131 -13.16 27.80 36.18
CA GLN A 131 -12.56 28.89 36.93
C GLN A 131 -13.53 30.07 37.09
N LYS A 132 -14.25 30.46 36.02
CA LYS A 132 -15.26 31.53 36.09
C LYS A 132 -16.38 31.20 37.06
N GLN A 133 -16.88 29.95 37.03
CA GLN A 133 -17.93 29.52 37.96
C GLN A 133 -17.46 29.57 39.42
N ILE A 134 -16.22 29.16 39.70
CA ILE A 134 -15.62 29.25 41.04
C ILE A 134 -15.53 30.72 41.48
N ASP A 135 -15.04 31.61 40.62
CA ASP A 135 -14.90 33.04 40.94
C ASP A 135 -16.27 33.69 41.21
N GLU A 136 -17.31 33.34 40.44
CA GLU A 136 -18.68 33.79 40.65
C GLU A 136 -19.26 33.30 41.99
N LEU A 137 -19.06 32.02 42.34
CA LEU A 137 -19.47 31.45 43.63
C LEU A 137 -18.76 32.12 44.82
N VAL A 138 -17.45 32.34 44.72
CA VAL A 138 -16.67 33.04 45.76
C VAL A 138 -17.16 34.49 45.90
N SER A 139 -17.39 35.17 44.78
CA SER A 139 -17.83 36.57 44.79
C SER A 139 -19.25 36.75 45.33
N SER A 140 -20.14 35.80 45.06
CA SER A 140 -21.52 35.81 45.58
C SER A 140 -21.56 35.48 47.07
N SER A 141 -20.79 34.47 47.52
CA SER A 141 -20.70 34.14 48.95
C SER A 141 -20.14 35.29 49.80
N LYS A 142 -19.18 36.08 49.28
CA LYS A 142 -18.67 37.28 49.94
C LYS A 142 -19.71 38.40 50.08
N ARG A 143 -20.73 38.47 49.23
CA ARG A 143 -21.78 39.51 49.30
C ARG A 143 -22.87 39.21 50.34
N TYR A 144 -22.97 37.97 50.80
CA TYR A 144 -23.98 37.52 51.77
C TYR A 144 -23.44 37.39 53.21
N ARG A 145 -22.19 37.81 53.45
CA ARG A 145 -21.57 37.96 54.77
C ARG A 145 -21.39 39.43 55.09
#